data_AF-A0A9W8TLJ3-F1
#
_entry.id   AF-A0A9W8TLJ3-F1
#
_cell.length_a   1.000
_cell.length_b   1.000
_cell.length_c   1.000
_cell.angle_alpha   90.00
_cell.angle_beta   90.00
_cell.angle_gamma   90.00
#
_symmetry.space_group_name_H-M   'P 1'
#
loop_
_entity.id
_entity.type
_entity.pdbx_description
1 polymer ?
#
loop_
_entity_poly.entity_id
_entity_poly.type
_entity_poly.pdbx_seq_one_letter_code
_entity_poly.pdbx_strand_id
1 'polypeptide(L)'
;MRFLRSFLAPLLLAARAAQAASSWSFDDATVQVNAKKSSGSTKEKFSETKPLAQPIEISDKDGIKVLLVAKDGGKGKRPHQAFVVLQDEVSGLEAPFPMTVKENGKAVVDIKYADLPIQLATSTAPLKASVVLASFGSSQGINKPAFSVTLKNDPNTAPPTYEKPLRYGKREAINHIFRDDPKNPPKVISAFFVLAVLSTVPALFIGTYELYIS
;
A
#
# COMPACT_ATOMS: atom_id res chain seq x y z
N MET A 1 -59.27 -40.12 -32.11
CA MET A 1 -57.89 -40.19 -31.57
C MET A 1 -57.37 -38.80 -31.23
N ARG A 2 -57.66 -38.20 -30.05
CA ARG A 2 -56.96 -36.96 -29.62
C ARG A 2 -57.23 -36.50 -28.17
N PHE A 3 -57.24 -37.40 -27.18
CA PHE A 3 -57.54 -37.00 -25.79
C PHE A 3 -56.57 -37.55 -24.72
N LEU A 4 -55.30 -37.83 -25.06
CA LEU A 4 -54.35 -38.46 -24.12
C LEU A 4 -53.00 -37.74 -23.94
N ARG A 5 -52.84 -36.47 -24.35
CA ARG A 5 -51.53 -35.79 -24.31
C ARG A 5 -51.41 -34.56 -23.39
N SER A 6 -52.37 -34.32 -22.49
CA SER A 6 -52.42 -33.03 -21.77
C SER A 6 -52.26 -33.08 -20.24
N PHE A 7 -51.70 -34.15 -19.66
CA PHE A 7 -51.55 -34.27 -18.20
C PHE A 7 -50.12 -34.45 -17.67
N LEU A 8 -49.09 -34.36 -18.51
CA LEU A 8 -47.69 -34.55 -18.08
C LEU A 8 -46.93 -33.25 -17.76
N ALA A 9 -47.59 -32.09 -17.82
CA ALA A 9 -46.92 -30.79 -17.71
C ALA A 9 -46.83 -30.13 -16.31
N PRO A 10 -47.52 -30.53 -15.21
CA PRO A 10 -47.38 -29.79 -13.96
C PRO A 10 -46.33 -30.36 -12.98
N LEU A 11 -45.70 -31.51 -13.26
CA LEU A 11 -44.83 -32.18 -12.27
C LEU A 11 -43.36 -31.71 -12.26
N LEU A 12 -42.97 -30.78 -13.12
CA LEU A 12 -41.57 -30.29 -13.23
C LEU A 12 -41.31 -28.96 -12.51
N LEU A 13 -42.29 -28.38 -11.80
CA LEU A 13 -42.11 -27.09 -11.09
C LEU A 13 -41.86 -27.19 -9.58
N ALA A 14 -41.80 -28.39 -8.99
CA ALA A 14 -41.75 -28.57 -7.52
C ALA A 14 -40.41 -29.08 -6.95
N ALA A 15 -39.31 -29.02 -7.71
CA ALA A 15 -37.99 -29.46 -7.26
C ALA A 15 -36.94 -28.37 -7.41
N ARG A 16 -37.19 -27.20 -6.82
CA ARG A 16 -36.14 -26.20 -6.56
C ARG A 16 -36.16 -25.86 -5.08
N ALA A 17 -35.88 -26.86 -4.25
CA ALA A 17 -35.40 -26.60 -2.91
C ALA A 17 -34.11 -25.79 -3.07
N ALA A 18 -34.17 -24.51 -2.72
CA ALA A 18 -33.02 -23.65 -2.67
C ALA A 18 -32.00 -24.31 -1.72
N GLN A 19 -30.96 -24.92 -2.30
CA GLN A 19 -29.73 -25.17 -1.57
C GLN A 19 -29.16 -23.78 -1.28
N ALA A 20 -29.61 -23.18 -0.17
CA ALA A 20 -28.94 -22.02 0.37
C ALA A 20 -27.53 -22.48 0.71
N ALA A 21 -26.56 -22.08 -0.12
CA ALA A 21 -25.15 -22.25 0.18
C ALA A 21 -24.92 -21.64 1.57
N SER A 22 -24.48 -22.46 2.53
CA SER A 22 -24.16 -21.93 3.86
C SER A 22 -23.03 -20.92 3.72
N SER A 23 -23.10 -19.80 4.42
CA SER A 23 -21.99 -18.85 4.44
C SER A 23 -21.12 -19.11 5.66
N TRP A 24 -19.82 -18.89 5.50
CA TRP A 24 -18.94 -18.71 6.65
C TRP A 24 -19.35 -17.45 7.41
N SER A 25 -19.16 -17.46 8.72
CA SER A 25 -19.38 -16.32 9.61
C SER A 25 -18.47 -16.43 10.82
N PHE A 26 -18.43 -15.39 11.66
CA PHE A 26 -17.74 -15.47 12.95
C PHE A 26 -18.46 -14.68 14.03
N ASP A 27 -18.28 -15.13 15.27
CA ASP A 27 -18.76 -14.46 16.47
C ASP A 27 -17.81 -14.67 17.66
N ASP A 28 -18.24 -14.20 18.83
CA ASP A 28 -17.46 -14.17 20.07
C ASP A 28 -16.03 -13.61 19.87
N ALA A 29 -15.90 -12.66 18.92
CA ALA A 29 -14.61 -12.16 18.53
C ALA A 29 -14.11 -11.14 19.54
N THR A 30 -12.83 -11.26 19.87
CA THR A 30 -12.15 -10.41 20.85
C THR A 30 -10.76 -10.10 20.35
N VAL A 31 -10.38 -8.84 20.45
CA VAL A 31 -9.00 -8.39 20.24
C VAL A 31 -8.45 -7.90 21.57
N GLN A 32 -7.22 -8.33 21.86
CA GLN A 32 -6.51 -7.99 23.09
C GLN A 32 -5.16 -7.39 22.75
N VAL A 33 -4.83 -6.24 23.33
CA VAL A 33 -3.49 -5.67 23.27
C VAL A 33 -2.63 -6.28 24.38
N ASN A 34 -1.54 -6.93 23.98
CA ASN A 34 -0.54 -7.51 24.87
C ASN A 34 0.61 -6.51 25.04
N ALA A 35 0.45 -5.56 25.96
CA ALA A 35 1.49 -4.59 26.28
C ALA A 35 2.56 -5.17 27.21
N LYS A 36 3.84 -4.94 26.90
CA LYS A 36 4.96 -5.54 27.66
C LYS A 36 5.27 -4.83 28.99
N LYS A 37 4.69 -3.65 29.29
CA LYS A 37 4.77 -2.95 30.60
C LYS A 37 3.65 -1.91 30.80
N SER A 38 3.01 -1.97 31.97
CA SER A 38 2.17 -0.98 32.70
C SER A 38 0.97 -0.26 32.05
N SER A 39 0.77 -0.28 30.73
CA SER A 39 -0.53 0.10 30.14
C SER A 39 -1.40 -1.14 30.09
N GLY A 40 -2.50 -1.18 30.84
CA GLY A 40 -3.34 -2.37 30.99
C GLY A 40 -3.71 -3.02 29.66
N SER A 41 -3.86 -4.35 29.64
CA SER A 41 -4.28 -5.06 28.43
C SER A 41 -5.71 -4.64 28.06
N THR A 42 -5.85 -3.87 26.98
CA THR A 42 -7.17 -3.50 26.45
C THR A 42 -7.77 -4.71 25.74
N LYS A 43 -9.01 -5.05 26.09
CA LYS A 43 -9.73 -6.19 25.51
C LYS A 43 -11.07 -5.71 24.98
N GLU A 44 -11.25 -5.77 23.67
CA GLU A 44 -12.46 -5.29 22.99
C GLU A 44 -13.15 -6.42 22.24
N LYS A 45 -14.48 -6.42 22.27
CA LYS A 45 -15.31 -7.42 21.60
C LYS A 45 -15.86 -6.86 20.29
N PHE A 46 -15.86 -7.69 19.26
CA PHE A 46 -16.44 -7.38 17.96
C PHE A 46 -17.15 -8.61 17.37
N SER A 47 -17.85 -8.41 16.26
CA SER A 47 -18.48 -9.49 15.48
C SER A 47 -18.53 -9.12 14.01
N GLU A 48 -18.94 -10.06 13.16
CA GLU A 48 -19.06 -9.83 11.72
C GLU A 48 -19.93 -8.61 11.35
N THR A 49 -21.00 -8.35 12.10
CA THR A 49 -21.93 -7.25 11.87
C THR A 49 -21.64 -6.01 12.71
N LYS A 50 -20.71 -6.11 13.66
CA LYS A 50 -20.36 -5.03 14.59
C LYS A 50 -18.84 -4.93 14.70
N PRO A 51 -18.17 -4.31 13.72
CA PRO A 51 -16.75 -3.99 13.80
C PRO A 51 -16.50 -2.95 14.90
N LEU A 52 -15.25 -2.85 15.36
CA LEU A 52 -14.84 -1.81 16.30
C LEU A 52 -14.83 -0.44 15.62
N ALA A 53 -15.45 0.54 16.27
CA ALA A 53 -15.50 1.91 15.77
C ALA A 53 -14.23 2.70 16.08
N GLN A 54 -13.57 2.39 17.20
CA GLN A 54 -12.34 3.06 17.62
C GLN A 54 -11.11 2.25 17.19
N PRO A 55 -10.09 2.89 16.61
CA PRO A 55 -8.83 2.22 16.32
C PRO A 55 -8.12 1.76 17.59
N ILE A 56 -7.43 0.63 17.50
CA ILE A 56 -6.60 0.08 18.57
C ILE A 56 -5.19 0.59 18.40
N GLU A 57 -4.64 1.21 19.43
CA GLU A 57 -3.26 1.69 19.42
C GLU A 57 -2.29 0.60 19.87
N ILE A 58 -1.20 0.41 19.12
CA ILE A 58 -0.07 -0.44 19.53
C ILE A 58 1.26 0.29 19.34
N SER A 59 2.19 0.02 20.26
CA SER A 59 3.57 0.53 20.18
C SER A 59 4.53 -0.54 19.64
N ASP A 60 5.79 -0.15 19.41
CA ASP A 60 6.89 -0.99 18.91
C ASP A 60 7.15 -2.30 19.69
N LYS A 61 6.71 -2.36 20.96
CA LYS A 61 6.90 -3.50 21.88
C LYS A 61 5.63 -4.30 22.15
N ASP A 62 4.51 -3.85 21.61
CA ASP A 62 3.20 -4.44 21.87
C ASP A 62 2.85 -5.47 20.78
N GLY A 63 1.78 -6.21 21.02
CA GLY A 63 1.16 -7.09 20.03
C GLY A 63 -0.34 -7.14 20.22
N ILE A 64 -1.05 -7.59 19.18
CA ILE A 64 -2.48 -7.85 19.25
C ILE A 64 -2.75 -9.35 19.17
N LYS A 65 -3.61 -9.82 20.05
CA LYS A 65 -4.13 -11.18 20.02
C LYS A 65 -5.59 -11.15 19.63
N VAL A 66 -5.93 -11.80 18.53
CA VAL A 66 -7.31 -11.91 18.03
C VAL A 66 -7.82 -13.32 18.31
N LEU A 67 -8.98 -13.40 18.92
CA LEU A 67 -9.72 -14.64 19.17
C LEU A 67 -11.10 -14.51 18.52
N LEU A 68 -11.60 -15.57 17.92
CA LEU A 68 -12.98 -15.63 17.40
C LEU A 68 -13.46 -17.08 17.29
N VAL A 69 -14.74 -17.27 17.02
CA VAL A 69 -15.32 -18.57 16.68
C VAL A 69 -15.80 -18.54 15.23
N ALA A 70 -15.13 -19.31 14.37
CA ALA A 70 -15.51 -19.49 12.98
C ALA A 70 -16.71 -20.44 12.86
N LYS A 71 -17.69 -20.07 12.04
CA LYS A 71 -18.95 -20.80 11.86
C LYS A 71 -19.24 -21.03 10.38
N ASP A 72 -19.81 -22.20 10.08
CA ASP A 72 -20.34 -22.56 8.76
C ASP A 72 -21.81 -22.94 8.95
N GLY A 73 -22.72 -22.16 8.36
CA GLY A 73 -24.16 -22.36 8.60
C GLY A 73 -24.57 -22.23 10.08
N GLY A 74 -23.89 -21.36 10.82
CA GLY A 74 -24.15 -21.08 12.24
C GLY A 74 -23.52 -22.06 13.24
N LYS A 75 -22.88 -23.14 12.78
CA LYS A 75 -22.21 -24.13 13.63
C LYS A 75 -20.71 -23.90 13.64
N GLY A 76 -20.09 -23.96 14.82
CA GLY A 76 -18.64 -23.85 14.97
C GLY A 76 -17.91 -24.93 14.18
N LYS A 77 -17.04 -24.53 13.25
CA LYS A 77 -16.36 -25.44 12.34
C LYS A 77 -14.99 -24.89 11.97
N ARG A 78 -14.03 -25.79 11.71
CA ARG A 78 -12.70 -25.44 11.23
C ARG A 78 -12.72 -25.14 9.72
N PRO A 79 -12.43 -23.91 9.27
CA PRO A 79 -12.24 -23.59 7.86
C PRO A 79 -10.87 -24.09 7.37
N HIS A 80 -10.71 -24.22 6.05
CA HIS A 80 -9.41 -24.53 5.45
C HIS A 80 -8.50 -23.29 5.39
N GLN A 81 -9.10 -22.10 5.31
CA GLN A 81 -8.40 -20.82 5.30
C GLN A 81 -8.99 -19.94 6.40
N ALA A 82 -8.12 -19.44 7.28
CA ALA A 82 -8.48 -18.47 8.31
C ALA A 82 -7.31 -17.50 8.51
N PHE A 83 -7.54 -16.23 8.20
CA PHE A 83 -6.53 -15.18 8.31
C PHE A 83 -7.12 -13.93 8.93
N VAL A 84 -6.29 -13.23 9.70
CA VAL A 84 -6.45 -11.79 9.92
C VAL A 84 -5.52 -11.10 8.93
N VAL A 85 -6.07 -10.32 8.01
CA VAL A 85 -5.31 -9.56 7.02
C VAL A 85 -5.22 -8.12 7.52
N LEU A 86 -3.99 -7.62 7.71
CA LEU A 86 -3.73 -6.21 7.97
C LEU A 86 -3.44 -5.52 6.65
N GLN A 87 -4.15 -4.44 6.37
CA GLN A 87 -4.01 -3.65 5.14
C GLN A 87 -3.68 -2.20 5.48
N ASP A 88 -2.69 -1.63 4.84
CA ASP A 88 -2.47 -0.19 4.87
C ASP A 88 -3.47 0.51 3.92
N GLU A 89 -4.27 1.43 4.45
CA GLU A 89 -5.36 2.08 3.70
C GLU A 89 -4.85 2.98 2.56
N VAL A 90 -3.61 3.48 2.67
CA VAL A 90 -3.04 4.40 1.67
C VAL A 90 -2.32 3.63 0.56
N SER A 91 -1.38 2.75 0.91
CA SER A 91 -0.61 2.01 -0.10
C SER A 91 -1.36 0.79 -0.66
N GLY A 92 -2.39 0.30 0.04
CA GLY A 92 -3.10 -0.93 -0.28
C GLY A 92 -2.31 -2.20 -0.01
N LEU A 93 -1.11 -2.10 0.59
CA LEU A 93 -0.29 -3.26 0.94
C LEU A 93 -0.98 -4.09 2.03
N GLU A 94 -0.92 -5.40 1.88
CA GLU A 94 -1.57 -6.36 2.79
C GLU A 94 -0.56 -7.34 3.38
N ALA A 95 -0.79 -7.74 4.62
CA ALA A 95 -0.08 -8.82 5.30
C ALA A 95 -1.09 -9.80 5.92
N PRO A 96 -1.14 -11.05 5.44
CA PRO A 96 -2.00 -12.08 6.01
C PRO A 96 -1.34 -12.76 7.21
N PHE A 97 -2.06 -12.85 8.33
CA PHE A 97 -1.65 -13.56 9.53
C PHE A 97 -2.55 -14.79 9.74
N PRO A 98 -2.01 -16.03 9.59
CA PRO A 98 -2.82 -17.24 9.70
C PRO A 98 -3.29 -17.46 11.14
N MET A 99 -4.55 -17.85 11.28
CA MET A 99 -5.12 -18.21 12.58
C MET A 99 -4.92 -19.70 12.87
N THR A 100 -4.58 -20.03 14.10
CA THR A 100 -4.65 -21.41 14.60
C THR A 100 -6.10 -21.71 14.96
N VAL A 101 -6.75 -22.62 14.21
CA VAL A 101 -8.17 -22.95 14.38
C VAL A 101 -8.35 -24.38 14.88
N LYS A 102 -9.12 -24.54 15.97
CA LYS A 102 -9.54 -25.83 16.51
C LYS A 102 -10.74 -26.39 15.74
N GLU A 103 -11.03 -27.68 15.90
CA GLU A 103 -12.16 -28.35 15.23
C GLU A 103 -13.52 -27.70 15.53
N ASN A 104 -13.68 -27.17 16.74
CA ASN A 104 -14.89 -26.44 17.17
C ASN A 104 -14.99 -25.00 16.62
N GLY A 105 -14.11 -24.60 15.71
CA GLY A 105 -14.09 -23.25 15.11
C GLY A 105 -13.40 -22.18 15.93
N LYS A 106 -12.97 -22.46 17.18
CA LYS A 106 -12.20 -21.49 17.98
C LYS A 106 -10.86 -21.20 17.30
N ALA A 107 -10.66 -19.95 16.91
CA ALA A 107 -9.50 -19.46 16.21
C ALA A 107 -8.72 -18.46 17.06
N VAL A 108 -7.40 -18.51 16.98
CA VAL A 108 -6.51 -17.55 17.63
C VAL A 108 -5.35 -17.17 16.72
N VAL A 109 -4.98 -15.90 16.74
CA VAL A 109 -3.73 -15.41 16.16
C VAL A 109 -3.12 -14.37 17.11
N ASP A 110 -1.81 -14.40 17.23
CA ASP A 110 -1.03 -13.42 17.99
C ASP A 110 -0.10 -12.73 16.99
N ILE A 111 -0.25 -11.41 16.85
CA ILE A 111 0.45 -10.58 15.88
C ILE A 111 1.28 -9.58 16.68
N LYS A 112 2.59 -9.76 16.69
CA LYS A 112 3.50 -8.81 17.36
C LYS A 112 3.91 -7.73 16.39
N TYR A 113 4.21 -6.54 16.92
CA TYR A 113 4.75 -5.46 16.10
C TYR A 113 6.01 -5.89 15.31
N ALA A 114 6.88 -6.69 15.94
CA ALA A 114 8.09 -7.22 15.32
C ALA A 114 7.84 -8.19 14.14
N ASP A 115 6.64 -8.75 14.03
CA ASP A 115 6.26 -9.68 12.95
C ASP A 115 5.62 -8.93 11.77
N LEU A 116 5.39 -7.61 11.88
CA LEU A 116 4.85 -6.80 10.81
C LEU A 116 5.89 -6.61 9.69
N PRO A 117 5.49 -6.71 8.42
CA PRO A 117 6.33 -6.28 7.31
C PRO A 117 6.73 -4.81 7.49
N ILE A 118 7.98 -4.50 7.16
CA ILE A 118 8.59 -3.18 7.32
C ILE A 118 7.75 -2.05 6.70
N GLN A 119 7.05 -2.33 5.60
CA GLN A 119 6.17 -1.37 4.93
C GLN A 119 4.91 -1.05 5.73
N LEU A 120 4.36 -2.04 6.45
CA LEU A 120 3.21 -1.80 7.33
C LEU A 120 3.66 -1.17 8.65
N ALA A 121 4.80 -1.60 9.19
CA ALA A 121 5.38 -1.02 10.41
C ALA A 121 5.78 0.46 10.26
N THR A 122 6.11 0.90 9.04
CA THR A 122 6.43 2.30 8.73
C THR A 122 5.21 3.11 8.25
N SER A 123 4.02 2.52 8.18
CA SER A 123 2.83 3.25 7.74
C SER A 123 2.46 4.35 8.75
N THR A 124 2.14 5.53 8.22
CA THR A 124 1.60 6.66 8.98
C THR A 124 0.07 6.63 9.07
N ALA A 125 -0.57 5.76 8.28
CA ALA A 125 -2.02 5.61 8.27
C ALA A 125 -2.45 4.39 9.13
N PRO A 126 -3.68 4.38 9.65
CA PRO A 126 -4.21 3.21 10.34
C PRO A 126 -4.21 1.96 9.45
N LEU A 127 -3.84 0.82 10.02
CA LEU A 127 -3.91 -0.48 9.38
C LEU A 127 -5.29 -1.08 9.59
N LYS A 128 -6.02 -1.33 8.50
CA LYS A 128 -7.32 -1.99 8.53
C LYS A 128 -7.16 -3.50 8.71
N ALA A 129 -7.74 -4.06 9.76
CA ALA A 129 -7.77 -5.49 10.00
C ALA A 129 -9.07 -6.11 9.47
N SER A 130 -8.94 -7.09 8.56
CA SER A 130 -10.07 -7.85 8.01
C SER A 130 -9.93 -9.34 8.34
N VAL A 131 -11.06 -9.99 8.63
CA VAL A 131 -11.12 -11.43 8.88
C VAL A 131 -11.52 -12.12 7.58
N VAL A 132 -10.69 -13.07 7.16
CA VAL A 132 -10.90 -13.88 5.96
C VAL A 132 -11.07 -15.33 6.37
N LEU A 133 -12.26 -15.90 6.13
CA LEU A 133 -12.56 -17.31 6.37
C LEU A 133 -13.07 -17.95 5.08
N ALA A 134 -12.50 -19.09 4.71
CA ALA A 134 -12.96 -19.85 3.55
C ALA A 134 -12.64 -21.34 3.68
N SER A 135 -13.35 -22.15 2.92
CA SER A 135 -13.15 -23.60 2.83
C SER A 135 -13.46 -24.07 1.43
N PHE A 136 -12.89 -25.20 1.04
CA PHE A 136 -13.42 -25.97 -0.09
C PHE A 136 -14.88 -26.39 0.19
N GLY A 137 -15.68 -26.48 -0.87
CA GLY A 137 -17.08 -26.92 -0.81
C GLY A 137 -18.05 -25.88 -1.35
N SER A 138 -19.33 -26.04 -1.01
CA SER A 138 -20.42 -25.14 -1.42
C SER A 138 -20.59 -23.92 -0.52
N SER A 139 -19.86 -23.83 0.61
CA SER A 139 -20.00 -22.72 1.54
C SER A 139 -19.34 -21.43 1.02
N GLN A 140 -20.05 -20.31 1.06
CA GLN A 140 -19.51 -19.01 0.64
C GLN A 140 -18.45 -18.53 1.66
N GLY A 141 -17.24 -18.22 1.19
CA GLY A 141 -16.21 -17.58 2.02
C GLY A 141 -16.54 -16.14 2.39
N ILE A 142 -15.90 -15.62 3.43
CA ILE A 142 -16.06 -14.23 3.88
C ILE A 142 -14.73 -13.48 3.89
N ASN A 143 -14.81 -12.19 3.59
CA ASN A 143 -13.79 -11.19 3.83
C ASN A 143 -14.50 -9.94 4.39
N LYS A 144 -14.34 -9.68 5.68
CA LYS A 144 -15.06 -8.59 6.36
C LYS A 144 -14.11 -7.75 7.21
N PRO A 145 -14.23 -6.42 7.20
CA PRO A 145 -13.49 -5.55 8.10
C PRO A 145 -13.92 -5.81 9.54
N ALA A 146 -12.96 -5.81 10.46
CA ALA A 146 -13.18 -6.11 11.87
C ALA A 146 -12.84 -4.92 12.77
N PHE A 147 -11.66 -4.34 12.61
CA PHE A 147 -11.17 -3.20 13.39
C PHE A 147 -10.01 -2.53 12.66
N SER A 148 -9.55 -1.38 13.16
CA SER A 148 -8.35 -0.70 12.66
C SER A 148 -7.29 -0.62 13.76
N VAL A 149 -6.03 -0.60 13.36
CA VAL A 149 -4.86 -0.56 14.24
C VAL A 149 -4.04 0.68 13.91
N THR A 150 -3.78 1.52 14.90
CA THR A 150 -2.90 2.69 14.73
C THR A 150 -1.56 2.39 15.37
N LEU A 151 -0.48 2.60 14.61
CA LEU A 151 0.88 2.37 15.07
C LEU A 151 1.41 3.63 15.75
N LYS A 152 1.81 3.51 17.02
CA LYS A 152 2.44 4.59 17.76
C LYS A 152 3.96 4.42 17.69
N ASN A 153 4.57 5.12 16.75
CA ASN A 153 6.02 5.16 16.61
C ASN A 153 6.61 6.17 17.62
N ASP A 154 7.58 5.75 18.41
CA ASP A 154 8.28 6.63 19.34
C ASP A 154 9.19 7.59 18.57
N PRO A 155 9.00 8.92 18.66
CA PRO A 155 9.84 9.90 17.97
C PRO A 155 11.31 9.87 18.39
N ASN A 156 11.65 9.25 19.54
CA ASN A 156 13.04 9.11 20.00
C ASN A 156 13.76 7.88 19.42
N THR A 157 13.04 6.99 18.72
CA THR A 157 13.63 5.81 18.09
C THR A 157 13.81 6.07 16.60
N ALA A 158 14.99 5.76 16.07
CA ALA A 158 15.25 5.90 14.64
C ALA A 158 14.19 5.10 13.84
N PRO A 159 13.52 5.70 12.85
CA PRO A 159 12.48 5.02 12.11
C PRO A 159 13.05 3.80 11.40
N PRO A 160 12.26 2.73 11.23
CA PRO A 160 12.70 1.54 10.53
C PRO A 160 13.13 1.91 9.10
N THR A 161 14.38 1.64 8.73
CA THR A 161 14.90 1.96 7.40
C THR A 161 14.34 0.96 6.37
N TYR A 162 13.47 1.44 5.48
CA TYR A 162 13.03 0.67 4.33
C TYR A 162 13.95 0.89 3.13
N GLU A 163 14.75 -0.11 2.79
CA GLU A 163 15.45 -0.12 1.51
C GLU A 163 14.47 -0.52 0.41
N LYS A 164 14.15 0.45 -0.47
CA LYS A 164 13.25 0.21 -1.59
C LYS A 164 13.85 -0.88 -2.50
N PRO A 165 13.13 -1.98 -2.77
CA PRO A 165 13.59 -3.02 -3.67
C PRO A 165 13.93 -2.45 -5.04
N LEU A 166 14.96 -3.02 -5.67
CA LEU A 166 15.35 -2.67 -7.03
C LEU A 166 14.17 -2.92 -7.98
N ARG A 167 13.55 -1.84 -8.46
CA ARG A 167 12.44 -1.90 -9.40
C ARG A 167 12.96 -1.64 -10.81
N TYR A 168 12.86 -2.64 -11.67
CA TYR A 168 13.12 -2.45 -13.09
C TYR A 168 11.98 -1.65 -13.72
N GLY A 169 12.32 -0.55 -14.37
CA GLY A 169 11.37 0.36 -14.99
C GLY A 169 12.09 1.42 -15.82
N LYS A 170 11.32 2.22 -16.55
CA LYS A 170 11.86 3.37 -17.28
C LYS A 170 12.50 4.33 -16.27
N ARG A 171 13.80 4.57 -16.41
CA ARG A 171 14.52 5.56 -15.59
C ARG A 171 14.29 6.96 -16.16
N GLU A 172 14.48 7.96 -15.33
CA GLU A 172 14.49 9.35 -15.79
C GLU A 172 15.50 9.54 -16.93
N ALA A 173 15.12 10.33 -17.93
CA ALA A 173 15.98 10.60 -19.07
C ALA A 173 17.20 11.42 -18.61
N ILE A 174 18.39 10.90 -18.87
CA ILE A 174 19.64 11.61 -18.61
C ILE A 174 19.90 12.50 -19.82
N ASN A 175 19.82 13.82 -19.64
CA ASN A 175 20.14 14.79 -20.68
C ASN A 175 21.58 15.27 -20.51
N HIS A 176 22.36 15.21 -21.60
CA HIS A 176 23.69 15.79 -21.60
C HIS A 176 23.58 17.32 -21.59
N ILE A 177 24.15 17.97 -20.57
CA ILE A 177 24.25 19.43 -20.50
C ILE A 177 25.50 19.82 -21.28
N PHE A 178 25.31 20.44 -22.45
CA PHE A 178 26.41 21.01 -23.21
C PHE A 178 26.96 22.24 -22.48
N ARG A 179 28.26 22.50 -22.65
CA ARG A 179 28.88 23.73 -22.18
C ARG A 179 28.27 24.90 -22.95
N ASP A 180 28.05 26.02 -22.25
CA ASP A 180 27.63 27.26 -22.89
C ASP A 180 28.63 27.69 -23.98
N ASP A 181 28.11 28.21 -25.08
CA ASP A 181 28.93 28.76 -26.16
C ASP A 181 29.81 29.91 -25.63
N PRO A 182 31.06 30.03 -26.11
CA PRO A 182 31.93 31.14 -25.72
C PRO A 182 31.30 32.47 -26.10
N LYS A 183 31.30 33.42 -25.16
CA LYS A 183 30.73 34.75 -25.39
C LYS A 183 31.68 35.59 -26.25
N ASN A 184 31.23 35.95 -27.44
CA ASN A 184 31.95 36.87 -28.33
C ASN A 184 31.84 38.33 -27.84
N PRO A 185 32.88 39.16 -28.06
CA PRO A 185 32.84 40.58 -27.72
C PRO A 185 31.81 41.35 -28.58
N PRO A 186 31.32 42.52 -28.12
CA PRO A 186 30.45 43.38 -28.91
C PRO A 186 31.10 43.80 -30.24
N LYS A 187 30.37 43.60 -31.35
CA LYS A 187 30.87 43.88 -32.71
C LYS A 187 31.37 45.33 -32.90
N VAL A 188 30.79 46.29 -32.19
CA VAL A 188 31.17 47.72 -32.25
C VAL A 188 32.60 47.94 -31.76
N ILE A 189 33.01 47.24 -30.70
CA ILE A 189 34.36 47.35 -30.15
C ILE A 189 35.36 46.77 -31.15
N SER A 190 35.08 45.58 -31.70
CA SER A 190 35.91 45.00 -32.75
C SER A 190 36.03 45.91 -33.98
N ALA A 191 34.93 46.54 -34.41
CA ALA A 191 34.94 47.47 -35.54
C ALA A 191 35.78 48.73 -35.28
N PHE A 192 35.71 49.30 -34.06
CA PHE A 192 36.53 50.45 -33.68
C PHE A 192 38.03 50.12 -33.79
N PHE A 193 38.47 48.98 -33.24
CA PHE A 193 39.88 48.59 -33.32
C PHE A 193 40.33 48.28 -34.75
N VAL A 194 39.46 47.70 -35.59
CA VAL A 194 39.75 47.53 -37.01
C VAL A 194 39.97 48.87 -37.71
N LEU A 195 39.10 49.86 -37.47
CA LEU A 195 39.26 51.21 -38.03
C LEU A 195 40.50 51.91 -37.49
N ALA A 196 40.81 51.76 -36.21
CA ALA A 196 42.02 52.30 -35.61
C ALA A 196 43.28 51.76 -36.30
N VAL A 197 43.36 50.43 -36.52
CA VAL A 197 44.48 49.81 -37.26
C VAL A 197 44.52 50.25 -38.72
N LEU A 198 43.37 50.38 -39.38
CA LEU A 198 43.34 50.88 -40.76
C LEU A 198 43.78 52.35 -40.87
N SER A 199 43.57 53.16 -39.83
CA SER A 199 43.98 54.58 -39.81
C SER A 199 45.48 54.79 -39.63
N THR A 200 46.19 53.84 -39.00
CA THR A 200 47.64 53.98 -38.78
C THR A 200 48.43 53.83 -40.08
N VAL A 201 47.93 53.05 -41.04
CA VAL A 201 48.61 52.82 -42.32
C VAL A 201 48.73 54.13 -43.13
N PRO A 202 47.64 54.88 -43.42
CA PRO A 202 47.74 56.21 -44.03
C PRO A 202 48.58 57.19 -43.21
N ALA A 203 48.43 57.20 -41.89
CA ALA A 203 49.20 58.11 -41.03
C ALA A 203 50.71 57.87 -41.16
N LEU A 204 51.13 56.62 -41.29
CA LEU A 204 52.55 56.25 -41.49
C LEU A 204 53.04 56.65 -42.88
N PHE A 205 52.23 56.49 -43.93
CA PHE A 205 52.56 56.98 -45.27
C PHE A 205 52.66 58.51 -45.34
N ILE A 206 51.74 59.23 -44.69
CA ILE A 206 51.79 60.71 -44.65
C ILE A 206 53.02 61.17 -43.87
N GLY A 207 53.26 60.62 -42.69
CA GLY A 207 54.42 61.01 -41.87
C GLY A 207 55.77 60.68 -42.52
N THR A 208 55.88 59.55 -43.24
CA THR A 208 57.11 59.23 -43.99
C THR A 208 57.28 60.09 -45.23
N TYR A 209 56.20 60.48 -45.91
CA TYR A 209 56.23 61.41 -47.03
C TYR A 209 56.62 62.84 -46.61
N GLU A 210 56.09 63.33 -45.49
CA GLU A 210 56.47 64.63 -44.93
C GLU A 210 57.95 64.67 -44.51
N LEU A 211 58.46 63.60 -43.89
CA LEU A 211 59.89 63.48 -43.56
C LEU A 211 60.81 63.38 -44.79
N TYR A 212 60.30 62.94 -45.94
CA TYR A 212 61.08 62.85 -47.18
C TYR A 212 61.19 64.19 -47.93
N ILE A 213 60.23 65.11 -47.71
CA ILE A 213 60.16 66.41 -48.40
C ILE A 213 60.75 67.55 -47.56
N SER A 214 60.90 67.36 -46.24
CA SER A 214 61.62 68.29 -45.35
C SER A 214 63.12 68.09 -45.38
#